data_AF-A0A930H038-F1
#
_entry.id   AF-A0A930H038-F1
#
_cell.length_a   1.000
_cell.length_b   1.000
_cell.length_c   1.000
_cell.angle_alpha   90.00
_cell.angle_beta   90.00
_cell.angle_gamma   90.00
#
_symmetry.space_group_name_H-M   'P 1'
#
loop_
_entity.id
_entity.type
_entity.pdbx_description
1 polymer ?
#
loop_
_entity_poly.entity_id
_entity_poly.type
_entity_poly.pdbx_seq_one_letter_code
_entity_poly.pdbx_strand_id
1 'polypeptide(L)'
;MLKLDLSKARQFVSEEEMANFKAQTLLAKEILLKGSGAGNDFLGWVDLPENYDKEEFKRIQAAAKKIQEDSDVLLVIGIGGSYLGARAANEFLNHSFYNELPKEERKTPEIYYVGNNISSKYISDLKQVLKGKDFSVNIISKSGTTTEPAIAFRVFKAMLEEKYGKE
;
A
#
# COMPACT_ATOMS: atom_id res chain seq x y z
N MET A 1 16.97 12.54 11.65
CA MET A 1 15.96 13.11 12.56
C MET A 1 15.08 14.04 11.74
N LEU A 2 13.77 13.82 11.73
CA LEU A 2 12.80 14.69 11.04
C LEU A 2 12.80 16.07 11.73
N LYS A 3 12.80 17.15 10.96
CA LYS A 3 12.75 18.53 11.47
C LYS A 3 11.58 19.28 10.85
N LEU A 4 10.83 19.98 11.69
CA LEU A 4 9.78 20.91 11.27
C LEU A 4 10.35 22.34 11.30
N ASP A 5 10.41 23.00 10.14
CA ASP A 5 10.80 24.40 10.01
C ASP A 5 9.59 25.26 9.64
N LEU A 6 9.18 26.13 10.57
CA LEU A 6 8.03 27.03 10.41
C LEU A 6 8.45 28.46 10.07
N SER A 7 9.73 28.73 9.83
CA SER A 7 10.27 30.10 9.63
C SER A 7 9.49 30.88 8.56
N LYS A 8 9.11 30.24 7.46
CA LYS A 8 8.37 30.86 6.35
C LYS A 8 6.88 31.09 6.64
N ALA A 9 6.32 30.40 7.63
CA ALA A 9 4.92 30.54 8.04
C ALA A 9 4.71 31.65 9.09
N ARG A 10 5.78 32.10 9.77
CA ARG A 10 5.72 33.07 10.88
C ARG A 10 5.16 34.44 10.52
N GLN A 11 5.16 34.81 9.24
CA GLN A 11 4.53 36.04 8.76
C GLN A 11 2.99 35.95 8.74
N PHE A 12 2.43 34.74 8.79
CA PHE A 12 1.00 34.48 8.76
C PHE A 12 0.47 33.93 10.09
N VAL A 13 1.32 33.29 10.88
CA VAL A 13 0.97 32.70 12.18
C VAL A 13 2.05 33.05 13.19
N SER A 14 1.68 33.82 14.21
CA SER A 14 2.57 34.26 15.26
C SER A 14 2.87 33.15 16.29
N GLU A 15 3.95 33.32 17.07
CA GLU A 15 4.28 32.40 18.16
C GLU A 15 3.22 32.41 19.27
N GLU A 16 2.57 33.55 19.50
CA GLU A 16 1.47 33.69 20.46
C GLU A 16 0.24 32.89 20.02
N GLU A 17 -0.16 32.98 18.75
CA GLU A 17 -1.26 32.19 18.20
C GLU A 17 -0.98 30.69 18.38
N MET A 18 0.24 30.23 18.05
CA MET A 18 0.64 28.84 18.27
C MET A 18 0.59 28.44 19.76
N ALA A 19 1.01 29.33 20.66
CA ALA A 19 0.95 29.09 22.10
C ALA A 19 -0.50 28.97 22.60
N ASN A 20 -1.43 29.74 22.04
CA ASN A 20 -2.86 29.69 22.39
C ASN A 20 -3.50 28.33 22.06
N PHE A 21 -3.02 27.62 21.03
CA PHE A 21 -3.48 26.26 20.69
C PHE A 21 -2.94 25.16 21.60
N LYS A 22 -2.02 25.45 22.53
CA LYS A 22 -1.36 24.43 23.35
C LYS A 22 -2.35 23.59 24.17
N ALA A 23 -3.31 24.24 24.84
CA ALA A 23 -4.27 23.54 25.69
C ALA A 23 -5.15 22.58 24.86
N GLN A 24 -5.65 23.04 23.71
CA GLN A 24 -6.46 22.24 22.80
C GLN A 24 -5.67 21.08 22.20
N THR A 25 -4.41 21.30 21.83
CA THR A 25 -3.52 20.25 21.28
C THR A 25 -3.22 19.17 22.32
N LEU A 26 -2.95 19.55 23.58
CA LEU A 26 -2.72 18.60 24.65
C LEU A 26 -3.98 17.77 24.96
N LEU A 27 -5.15 18.42 24.96
CA LEU A 27 -6.43 17.72 25.12
C LEU A 27 -6.67 16.73 23.96
N ALA A 28 -6.42 17.13 22.71
CA ALA A 28 -6.55 16.24 21.55
C ALA A 28 -5.61 15.04 21.65
N LYS A 29 -4.36 15.25 22.07
CA LYS A 29 -3.41 14.17 22.36
C LYS A 29 -3.93 13.23 23.44
N GLU A 30 -4.46 13.76 24.54
CA GLU A 30 -5.02 12.95 25.62
C GLU A 30 -6.21 12.12 25.15
N ILE A 31 -7.15 12.72 24.42
CA ILE A 31 -8.32 12.04 23.84
C ILE A 31 -7.88 10.89 22.91
N LEU A 32 -6.88 11.14 22.06
CA LEU A 32 -6.32 10.14 21.16
C LEU A 32 -5.71 8.97 21.93
N LEU A 33 -4.81 9.26 22.89
CA LEU A 33 -4.09 8.22 23.63
C LEU A 33 -4.99 7.46 24.61
N LYS A 34 -6.07 8.07 25.12
CA LYS A 34 -7.07 7.40 25.96
C LYS A 34 -8.15 6.68 25.14
N GLY A 35 -8.22 6.90 23.83
CA GLY A 35 -9.29 6.37 22.98
C GLY A 35 -10.68 6.78 23.44
N SER A 36 -10.85 8.00 23.96
CA SER A 36 -12.15 8.47 24.49
C SER A 36 -12.97 9.29 23.49
N GLY A 37 -12.40 9.59 22.32
CA GLY A 37 -13.03 10.40 21.28
C GLY A 37 -13.84 9.58 20.27
N ALA A 38 -14.55 10.29 19.38
CA ALA A 38 -15.25 9.65 18.26
C ALA A 38 -14.26 8.92 17.33
N GLY A 39 -14.65 7.71 16.87
CA GLY A 39 -13.82 6.88 16.00
C GLY A 39 -12.70 6.11 16.72
N ASN A 40 -12.76 6.03 18.05
CA ASN A 40 -11.80 5.29 18.88
C ASN A 40 -11.64 3.80 18.53
N ASP A 41 -12.63 3.19 17.87
CA ASP A 41 -12.55 1.83 17.32
C ASP A 41 -11.41 1.65 16.28
N PHE A 42 -10.86 2.74 15.72
CA PHE A 42 -9.88 2.72 14.63
C PHE A 42 -8.50 3.29 15.01
N LEU A 43 -8.12 3.19 16.28
CA LEU A 43 -6.83 3.71 16.78
C LEU A 43 -5.67 2.70 16.78
N GLY A 44 -5.88 1.50 16.22
CA GLY A 44 -4.83 0.46 16.19
C GLY A 44 -3.52 0.87 15.51
N TRP A 45 -3.52 1.93 14.68
CA TRP A 45 -2.33 2.47 14.03
C TRP A 45 -1.38 3.22 14.99
N VAL A 46 -1.86 3.68 16.15
CA VAL A 46 -1.06 4.46 17.11
C VAL A 46 0.10 3.62 17.64
N ASP A 47 -0.21 2.39 18.09
CA ASP A 47 0.78 1.49 18.69
C ASP A 47 1.29 0.42 17.71
N LEU A 48 0.77 0.37 16.47
CA LEU A 48 1.16 -0.60 15.45
C LEU A 48 2.68 -0.70 15.23
N PRO A 49 3.46 0.41 15.20
CA PRO A 49 4.91 0.32 15.03
C PRO A 49 5.64 -0.48 16.13
N GLU A 50 5.05 -0.57 17.32
CA GLU A 50 5.61 -1.29 18.47
C GLU A 50 4.93 -2.66 18.69
N ASN A 51 3.63 -2.76 18.40
CA ASN A 51 2.78 -3.89 18.74
C ASN A 51 2.18 -4.61 17.51
N TYR A 52 2.91 -4.65 16.40
CA TYR A 52 2.52 -5.48 15.24
C TYR A 52 2.73 -6.98 15.54
N ASP A 53 1.97 -7.84 14.85
CA ASP A 53 2.15 -9.29 14.93
C ASP A 53 3.48 -9.72 14.28
N LYS A 54 4.44 -10.14 15.12
CA LYS A 54 5.78 -10.55 14.69
C LYS A 54 5.79 -11.87 13.91
N GLU A 55 4.83 -12.75 14.14
CA GLU A 55 4.71 -14.00 13.40
C GLU A 55 4.07 -13.76 12.02
N GLU A 56 3.08 -12.87 11.94
CA GLU A 56 2.59 -12.38 10.65
C GLU A 56 3.70 -11.70 9.85
N PHE A 57 4.50 -10.84 10.47
CA PHE A 57 5.62 -10.19 9.80
C PHE A 57 6.61 -11.19 9.20
N LYS A 58 6.96 -12.26 9.93
CA LYS A 58 7.79 -13.35 9.39
C LYS A 58 7.13 -14.05 8.21
N ARG A 59 5.81 -14.32 8.27
CA ARG A 59 5.06 -14.91 7.15
C ARG A 59 5.05 -14.00 5.92
N ILE A 60 4.94 -12.68 6.09
CA ILE A 60 5.05 -11.70 5.01
C ILE A 60 6.42 -11.78 4.33
N GLN A 61 7.51 -11.83 5.12
CA GLN A 61 8.87 -11.97 4.58
C GLN A 61 9.06 -13.29 3.82
N ALA A 62 8.54 -14.40 4.35
CA ALA A 62 8.60 -15.70 3.69
C ALA A 62 7.80 -15.71 2.37
N ALA A 63 6.60 -15.13 2.36
CA ALA A 63 5.79 -15.01 1.14
C ALA A 63 6.48 -14.12 0.09
N ALA A 64 7.07 -13.00 0.50
CA ALA A 64 7.82 -12.13 -0.40
C ALA A 64 9.02 -12.86 -1.02
N LYS A 65 9.76 -13.65 -0.24
CA LYS A 65 10.87 -14.47 -0.76
C LYS A 65 10.38 -15.50 -1.78
N LYS A 66 9.29 -16.22 -1.48
CA LYS A 66 8.69 -17.17 -2.41
C LYS A 66 8.31 -16.49 -3.74
N ILE A 67 7.62 -15.36 -3.68
CA ILE A 67 7.21 -14.56 -4.86
C ILE A 67 8.45 -14.10 -5.66
N GLN A 68 9.55 -13.74 -5.01
CA GLN A 68 10.80 -13.39 -5.70
C GLN A 68 11.43 -14.56 -6.46
N GLU A 69 11.24 -15.79 -5.97
CA GLU A 69 11.81 -17.01 -6.56
C GLU A 69 10.97 -17.54 -7.73
N ASP A 70 9.64 -17.45 -7.64
CA ASP A 70 8.71 -18.10 -8.58
C ASP A 70 7.93 -17.17 -9.52
N SER A 71 8.11 -15.84 -9.40
CA SER A 71 7.35 -14.87 -10.18
C SER A 71 8.26 -13.84 -10.86
N ASP A 72 7.93 -13.49 -12.11
CA ASP A 72 8.48 -12.32 -12.80
C ASP A 72 7.72 -11.05 -12.44
N VAL A 73 6.44 -11.17 -12.06
CA VAL A 73 5.55 -10.05 -11.74
C VAL A 73 4.78 -10.29 -10.44
N LEU A 74 4.66 -9.26 -9.61
CA LEU A 74 3.68 -9.15 -8.54
C LEU A 74 2.57 -8.19 -8.95
N LEU A 75 1.36 -8.72 -9.12
CA LEU A 75 0.16 -7.93 -9.40
C LEU A 75 -0.57 -7.61 -8.09
N VAL A 76 -0.57 -6.34 -7.70
CA VAL A 76 -1.29 -5.85 -6.52
C VAL A 76 -2.68 -5.37 -6.93
N ILE A 77 -3.72 -5.98 -6.35
CA ILE A 77 -5.12 -5.63 -6.60
C ILE A 77 -5.69 -4.90 -5.38
N GLY A 78 -6.00 -3.61 -5.54
CA GLY A 78 -6.52 -2.78 -4.45
C GLY A 78 -6.81 -1.34 -4.88
N ILE A 79 -7.57 -0.61 -4.05
CA ILE A 79 -7.88 0.82 -4.24
C ILE A 79 -7.79 1.57 -2.91
N GLY A 80 -7.65 2.89 -2.96
CA GLY A 80 -7.58 3.75 -1.78
C GLY A 80 -6.38 3.40 -0.89
N GLY A 81 -6.64 3.14 0.40
CA GLY A 81 -5.60 2.77 1.37
C GLY A 81 -4.88 1.45 1.03
N SER A 82 -5.57 0.53 0.36
CA SER A 82 -5.01 -0.76 -0.10
C SER A 82 -4.12 -0.64 -1.34
N TYR A 83 -3.87 0.59 -1.81
CA TYR A 83 -3.09 0.89 -3.01
C TYR A 83 -2.05 2.00 -2.77
N LEU A 84 -2.48 3.14 -2.23
CA LEU A 84 -1.64 4.35 -2.14
C LEU A 84 -0.40 4.18 -1.27
N GLY A 85 -0.52 3.52 -0.11
CA GLY A 85 0.62 3.33 0.79
C GLY A 85 1.70 2.45 0.17
N ALA A 86 1.31 1.34 -0.45
CA ALA A 86 2.23 0.44 -1.13
C ALA A 86 2.91 1.12 -2.32
N ARG A 87 2.16 1.84 -3.16
CA ARG A 87 2.70 2.54 -4.32
C ARG A 87 3.63 3.69 -3.93
N ALA A 88 3.25 4.50 -2.93
CA ALA A 88 4.08 5.59 -2.45
C ALA A 88 5.42 5.11 -1.90
N ALA A 89 5.43 4.05 -1.08
CA ALA A 89 6.67 3.47 -0.57
C ALA A 89 7.53 2.89 -1.70
N ASN A 90 6.91 2.17 -2.64
CA ASN A 90 7.62 1.57 -3.76
C ASN A 90 8.27 2.62 -4.68
N GLU A 91 7.53 3.66 -5.08
CA GLU A 91 8.04 4.73 -5.94
C GLU A 91 9.06 5.63 -5.23
N PHE A 92 8.92 5.83 -3.92
CA PHE A 92 9.87 6.66 -3.16
C PHE A 92 11.21 5.97 -2.90
N LEU A 93 11.21 4.65 -2.67
CA LEU A 93 12.40 3.90 -2.25
C LEU A 93 13.14 3.21 -3.41
N ASN A 94 12.50 3.04 -4.56
CA ASN A 94 13.10 2.33 -5.69
C ASN A 94 13.44 3.26 -6.87
N HIS A 95 14.07 2.67 -7.89
CA HIS A 95 14.41 3.35 -9.14
C HIS A 95 13.14 3.92 -9.82
N SER A 96 13.21 5.14 -10.37
CA SER A 96 12.05 5.79 -11.02
C SER A 96 11.49 4.99 -12.20
N PHE A 97 12.33 4.17 -12.85
CA PHE A 97 11.94 3.25 -13.92
C PHE A 97 12.09 1.80 -13.47
N TYR A 98 11.73 1.50 -12.22
CA TYR A 98 11.99 0.21 -11.58
C TYR A 98 11.60 -0.98 -12.47
N ASN A 99 10.39 -1.02 -13.05
CA ASN A 99 9.96 -2.15 -13.89
C ASN A 99 10.72 -2.28 -15.24
N GLU A 100 11.40 -1.23 -15.70
CA GLU A 100 12.19 -1.27 -16.94
C GLU A 100 13.61 -1.82 -16.72
N LEU A 101 14.02 -1.98 -15.46
CA LEU A 101 15.31 -2.56 -15.14
C LEU A 101 15.34 -4.07 -15.47
N PRO A 102 16.47 -4.56 -16.02
CA PRO A 102 16.71 -5.99 -16.15
C PRO A 102 16.52 -6.72 -14.82
N LYS A 103 16.07 -7.98 -14.87
CA LYS A 103 15.77 -8.78 -13.66
C LYS A 103 16.99 -8.90 -12.74
N GLU A 104 18.18 -8.92 -13.31
CA GLU A 104 19.47 -9.02 -12.62
C GLU A 104 19.78 -7.78 -11.78
N GLU A 105 19.42 -6.60 -12.28
CA GLU A 105 19.59 -5.32 -11.58
C GLU A 105 18.48 -5.10 -10.55
N ARG A 106 17.25 -5.47 -10.92
CA ARG A 106 16.03 -5.29 -10.12
C ARG A 106 15.92 -6.27 -8.96
N LYS A 107 16.42 -7.50 -9.14
CA LYS A 107 16.51 -8.60 -8.14
C LYS A 107 15.18 -9.07 -7.54
N THR A 108 14.07 -8.57 -8.02
CA THR A 108 12.72 -8.75 -7.46
C THR A 108 11.72 -8.85 -8.63
N PRO A 109 10.42 -9.11 -8.43
CA PRO A 109 9.38 -9.13 -9.49
C PRO A 109 8.87 -7.74 -9.87
N GLU A 110 8.44 -7.54 -11.12
CA GLU A 110 7.89 -6.25 -11.56
C GLU A 110 6.61 -6.01 -10.75
N ILE A 111 6.31 -4.77 -10.40
CA ILE A 111 5.12 -4.49 -9.60
C ILE A 111 4.13 -3.71 -10.45
N TYR A 112 2.94 -4.27 -10.63
CA TYR A 112 1.81 -3.58 -11.26
C TYR A 112 0.64 -3.48 -10.29
N TYR A 113 -0.13 -2.42 -10.44
CA TYR A 113 -1.30 -2.15 -9.61
C TYR A 113 -2.55 -2.15 -10.49
N VAL A 114 -3.60 -2.84 -10.05
CA VAL A 114 -4.88 -2.88 -10.76
C VAL A 114 -6.04 -2.96 -9.78
N GLY A 115 -7.28 -2.78 -10.26
CA GLY A 115 -8.44 -2.68 -9.38
C GLY A 115 -8.50 -1.36 -8.60
N ASN A 116 -7.66 -0.40 -8.94
CA ASN A 116 -7.72 0.99 -8.50
C ASN A 116 -8.53 1.90 -9.47
N ASN A 117 -9.10 1.31 -10.51
CA ASN A 117 -10.02 1.93 -11.48
C ASN A 117 -10.82 0.81 -12.19
N ILE A 118 -11.80 1.18 -13.05
CA ILE A 118 -12.63 0.24 -13.84
C ILE A 118 -12.33 0.37 -15.35
N SER A 119 -11.13 0.82 -15.72
CA SER A 119 -10.76 0.96 -17.14
C SER A 119 -10.51 -0.40 -17.77
N SER A 120 -11.44 -0.85 -18.61
CA SER A 120 -11.28 -2.09 -19.39
C SER A 120 -10.05 -2.05 -20.30
N LYS A 121 -9.73 -0.88 -20.87
CA LYS A 121 -8.50 -0.67 -21.64
C LYS A 121 -7.26 -0.91 -20.79
N TYR A 122 -7.19 -0.31 -19.59
CA TYR A 122 -6.05 -0.51 -18.69
C TYR A 122 -5.84 -1.98 -18.33
N ILE A 123 -6.94 -2.68 -17.99
CA ILE A 123 -6.89 -4.12 -17.69
C ILE A 123 -6.43 -4.93 -18.91
N SER A 124 -6.95 -4.62 -20.10
CA SER A 124 -6.58 -5.29 -21.35
C SER A 124 -5.09 -5.10 -21.68
N ASP A 125 -4.59 -3.87 -21.56
CA ASP A 125 -3.18 -3.56 -21.82
C ASP A 125 -2.27 -4.27 -20.80
N LEU A 126 -2.65 -4.29 -19.52
CA LEU A 126 -1.92 -5.02 -18.49
C LEU A 126 -1.91 -6.53 -18.74
N LYS A 127 -3.02 -7.12 -19.20
CA LYS A 127 -3.03 -8.54 -19.61
C LYS A 127 -2.01 -8.82 -20.71
N GLN A 128 -1.75 -7.88 -21.62
CA GLN A 128 -0.71 -8.05 -22.64
C GLN A 128 0.69 -8.04 -22.05
N VAL A 129 0.95 -7.16 -21.08
CA VAL A 129 2.23 -7.10 -20.35
C VAL A 129 2.51 -8.40 -19.57
N LEU A 130 1.48 -9.03 -19.01
CA LEU A 130 1.61 -10.30 -18.28
C LEU A 130 1.77 -11.54 -19.18
N LYS A 131 1.56 -11.43 -20.50
CA LYS A 131 1.69 -12.60 -21.39
C LYS A 131 3.11 -13.17 -21.35
N GLY A 132 3.21 -14.47 -21.13
CA GLY A 132 4.49 -15.19 -21.09
C GLY A 132 5.31 -14.97 -19.81
N LYS A 133 4.84 -14.13 -18.86
CA LYS A 133 5.51 -13.90 -17.57
C LYS A 133 4.87 -14.70 -16.46
N ASP A 134 5.66 -15.25 -15.55
CA ASP A 134 5.12 -15.84 -14.33
C ASP A 134 4.73 -14.76 -13.32
N PHE A 135 3.57 -14.90 -12.67
CA PHE A 135 3.06 -13.83 -11.81
C PHE A 135 2.28 -14.32 -10.61
N SER A 136 2.46 -13.59 -9.51
CA SER A 136 1.68 -13.73 -8.28
C SER A 136 0.67 -12.58 -8.16
N VAL A 137 -0.45 -12.84 -7.49
CA VAL A 137 -1.49 -11.84 -7.21
C VAL A 137 -1.60 -11.60 -5.71
N ASN A 138 -1.49 -10.35 -5.29
CA ASN A 138 -1.79 -9.91 -3.94
C ASN A 138 -3.07 -9.05 -3.95
N ILE A 139 -4.18 -9.62 -3.53
CA ILE A 139 -5.47 -8.92 -3.43
C ILE A 139 -5.69 -8.38 -2.03
N ILE A 140 -5.94 -7.08 -1.92
CA ILE A 140 -6.08 -6.38 -0.66
C ILE A 140 -7.41 -5.61 -0.64
N SER A 141 -8.36 -6.11 0.14
CA SER A 141 -9.67 -5.47 0.35
C SER A 141 -10.24 -5.89 1.70
N LYS A 142 -10.45 -4.92 2.61
CA LYS A 142 -10.96 -5.20 3.96
C LYS A 142 -12.34 -5.88 3.94
N SER A 143 -13.24 -5.40 3.07
CA SER A 143 -14.59 -5.94 2.96
C SER A 143 -14.69 -7.15 2.02
N GLY A 144 -13.71 -7.35 1.14
CA GLY A 144 -13.80 -8.29 0.02
C GLY A 144 -14.85 -7.91 -1.05
N THR A 145 -15.62 -6.85 -0.84
CA THR A 145 -16.76 -6.45 -1.69
C THR A 145 -16.54 -5.12 -2.43
N THR A 146 -15.41 -4.46 -2.21
CA THR A 146 -15.02 -3.25 -2.96
C THR A 146 -15.04 -3.53 -4.47
N THR A 147 -15.79 -2.73 -5.22
CA THR A 147 -16.20 -3.04 -6.60
C THR A 147 -15.03 -3.18 -7.56
N GLU A 148 -14.12 -2.21 -7.58
CA GLU A 148 -13.02 -2.15 -8.54
C GLU A 148 -12.01 -3.29 -8.32
N PRO A 149 -11.55 -3.56 -7.08
CA PRO A 149 -10.72 -4.74 -6.80
C PRO A 149 -11.43 -6.07 -7.10
N ALA A 150 -12.73 -6.19 -6.81
CA ALA A 150 -13.48 -7.42 -7.07
C ALA A 150 -13.62 -7.72 -8.57
N ILE A 151 -13.87 -6.69 -9.39
CA ILE A 151 -13.91 -6.83 -10.86
C ILE A 151 -12.53 -7.26 -11.39
N ALA A 152 -11.47 -6.56 -11.00
CA ALA A 152 -10.11 -6.89 -11.43
C ALA A 152 -9.72 -8.31 -11.00
N PHE A 153 -10.03 -8.71 -9.77
CA PHE A 153 -9.74 -10.04 -9.27
C PHE A 153 -10.43 -11.14 -10.08
N ARG A 154 -11.71 -10.96 -10.45
CA ARG A 154 -12.39 -11.94 -11.31
C ARG A 154 -11.67 -12.15 -12.65
N VAL A 155 -11.17 -11.06 -13.25
CA VAL A 155 -10.41 -11.12 -14.51
C VAL A 155 -9.08 -11.84 -14.33
N PHE A 156 -8.28 -11.47 -13.34
CA PHE A 156 -6.95 -12.05 -13.17
C PHE A 156 -6.97 -13.43 -12.52
N LYS A 157 -7.99 -13.78 -11.73
CA LYS A 157 -8.23 -15.15 -11.27
C LYS A 157 -8.49 -16.09 -12.45
N ALA A 158 -9.35 -15.69 -13.40
CA ALA A 158 -9.59 -16.48 -14.60
C ALA A 158 -8.30 -16.69 -15.41
N MET A 159 -7.46 -15.65 -15.53
CA MET A 159 -6.16 -15.74 -16.21
C MET A 159 -5.17 -16.65 -15.48
N LEU A 160 -5.14 -16.64 -14.13
CA LEU A 160 -4.34 -17.58 -13.34
C LEU A 160 -4.80 -19.02 -13.53
N GLU A 161 -6.11 -19.28 -13.45
CA GLU A 161 -6.67 -20.63 -13.62
C GLU A 161 -6.43 -21.19 -15.02
N GLU A 162 -6.49 -20.34 -16.05
CA GLU A 162 -6.17 -20.71 -17.43
C GLU A 162 -4.68 -21.07 -17.59
N LYS A 163 -3.79 -20.33 -16.91
CA LYS A 163 -2.35 -20.51 -17.04
C LYS A 163 -1.79 -21.65 -16.20
N TYR A 164 -2.22 -21.77 -14.94
CA TYR A 164 -1.62 -22.67 -13.95
C TYR A 164 -2.53 -23.82 -13.55
N GLY A 165 -3.80 -23.81 -13.96
CA GLY A 165 -4.81 -24.72 -13.42
C GLY A 165 -5.45 -24.18 -12.13
N LYS A 166 -6.45 -24.92 -11.62
CA LYS A 166 -7.17 -24.56 -10.40
C LYS A 166 -6.55 -25.11 -9.12
N GLU A 167 -5.78 -26.19 -9.25
CA GLU A 167 -5.04 -26.86 -8.18
C GLU A 167 -3.55 -26.52 -8.31
#